data_AF-A0A5S9MAW5-F1
#
_entry.id   AF-A0A5S9MAW5-F1
#
_cell.length_a   1.000
_cell.length_b   1.000
_cell.length_c   1.000
_cell.angle_alpha   90.00
_cell.angle_beta   90.00
_cell.angle_gamma   90.00
#
_symmetry.space_group_name_H-M   'P 1'
#
loop_
_entity.id
_entity.type
_entity.pdbx_description
1 polymer ?
#
loop_
_entity_poly.entity_id
_entity_poly.type
_entity_poly.pdbx_seq_one_letter_code
_entity_poly.pdbx_strand_id
1 'polypeptide(L)'
;MSIFNYIVLALCGLFVLYSIGSYIYQQRIMKTLTEEEFIKGYRKAQLIDVREPNEFEGGHILGARNTPLSQLKQRKKMKYVLTSLFISIVKIILEAEKQPKL
;
A
#
# COMPACT_ATOMS: atom_id res chain seq x y z
N MET A 1 -25.45 23.23 -14.32
CA MET A 1 -24.68 22.17 -13.64
C MET A 1 -25.35 21.87 -12.32
N SER A 2 -25.71 20.61 -12.07
CA SER A 2 -26.40 20.20 -10.84
C SER A 2 -25.44 20.20 -9.66
N ILE A 3 -25.96 20.38 -8.44
CA ILE A 3 -25.17 20.32 -7.20
C ILE A 3 -24.41 18.98 -7.06
N PHE A 4 -25.01 17.92 -7.63
CA PHE A 4 -24.43 16.58 -7.75
C PHE A 4 -23.08 16.58 -8.49
N ASN A 5 -22.95 17.31 -9.59
CA ASN A 5 -21.71 17.34 -10.38
C ASN A 5 -20.53 17.95 -9.58
N TYR A 6 -20.80 18.94 -8.73
CA TYR A 6 -19.78 19.54 -7.87
C TYR A 6 -19.33 18.58 -6.75
N ILE A 7 -20.25 17.79 -6.20
CA ILE A 7 -19.94 16.77 -5.18
C ILE A 7 -19.04 15.67 -5.77
N VAL A 8 -19.36 15.18 -6.97
CA VAL A 8 -18.56 14.16 -7.67
C VAL A 8 -17.16 14.69 -7.96
N LEU A 9 -17.04 15.92 -8.46
CA LEU A 9 -15.73 16.53 -8.74
C LEU A 9 -14.88 16.72 -7.48
N ALA A 10 -15.48 17.12 -6.36
CA ALA A 10 -14.78 17.28 -5.08
C ALA A 10 -14.24 15.94 -4.55
N LEU A 11 -15.03 14.86 -4.62
CA LEU A 11 -14.61 13.52 -4.21
C LEU A 11 -13.49 12.98 -5.10
N CYS A 12 -13.59 13.18 -6.41
CA CYS A 12 -12.52 12.80 -7.35
C CYS A 12 -11.22 13.57 -7.05
N GLY A 13 -11.30 14.88 -6.82
CA GLY A 13 -10.15 15.71 -6.45
C GLY A 13 -9.47 15.22 -5.17
N LEU A 14 -10.24 14.94 -4.12
CA LEU A 14 -9.71 14.41 -2.86
C LEU A 14 -9.03 13.05 -3.03
N PHE A 15 -9.62 12.16 -3.83
CA PHE A 15 -9.06 10.85 -4.13
C PHE A 15 -7.73 10.95 -4.88
N VAL A 16 -7.63 11.86 -5.88
CA VAL A 16 -6.40 12.10 -6.63
C VAL A 16 -5.32 12.66 -5.72
N LEU A 17 -5.63 13.65 -4.90
CA LEU A 17 -4.68 14.24 -3.93
C LEU A 17 -4.16 13.18 -2.95
N TYR A 18 -5.05 12.36 -2.39
CA TYR A 18 -4.66 11.25 -1.52
C TYR A 18 -3.76 10.23 -2.23
N SER A 19 -4.11 9.86 -3.46
CA SER A 19 -3.36 8.87 -4.25
C SER A 19 -1.94 9.35 -4.57
N ILE A 20 -1.79 10.62 -4.97
CA ILE A 20 -0.49 11.24 -5.22
C ILE A 20 0.33 11.30 -3.93
N GLY A 21 -0.27 11.78 -2.83
CA GLY A 21 0.40 11.85 -1.52
C GLY A 21 0.89 10.48 -1.03
N SER A 22 0.05 9.45 -1.16
CA SER A 22 0.40 8.07 -0.83
C SER A 22 1.51 7.51 -1.72
N TYR A 23 1.49 7.80 -3.02
CA TYR A 23 2.54 7.36 -3.95
C TYR A 23 3.90 7.95 -3.56
N ILE A 24 3.95 9.27 -3.30
CA ILE A 24 5.19 9.95 -2.88
C ILE A 24 5.67 9.43 -1.52
N TYR A 25 4.77 9.18 -0.57
CA TYR A 25 5.12 8.63 0.73
C TYR A 25 5.76 7.24 0.64
N GLN A 26 5.25 6.36 -0.23
CA GLN A 26 5.80 5.01 -0.42
C GLN A 26 7.25 5.02 -0.92
N GLN A 27 7.60 5.94 -1.82
CA GLN A 27 8.96 6.05 -2.35
C GLN A 27 9.97 6.45 -1.27
N ARG A 28 9.55 7.18 -0.22
CA ARG A 28 10.45 7.61 0.87
C ARG A 28 10.86 6.48 1.82
N ILE A 29 10.10 5.39 1.85
CA ILE A 29 10.30 4.27 2.79
C ILE A 29 11.28 3.24 2.22
N MET A 30 11.41 3.14 0.90
CA MET A 30 12.31 2.19 0.24
C MET A 30 13.64 2.86 -0.11
N LYS A 31 14.52 2.99 0.89
CA LYS A 31 15.90 3.45 0.67
C LYS A 31 16.82 2.24 0.50
N THR A 32 17.58 2.21 -0.58
CA THR A 32 18.70 1.30 -0.75
C THR A 32 19.88 1.83 0.07
N LEU A 33 20.54 0.95 0.81
CA LEU A 33 21.70 1.30 1.64
C LEU A 33 22.97 0.76 0.99
N THR A 34 24.07 1.49 1.10
CA THR A 34 25.40 0.92 0.85
C THR A 34 25.79 -0.01 2.02
N GLU A 35 26.86 -0.78 1.85
CA GLU A 35 27.35 -1.68 2.89
C GLU A 35 27.76 -0.92 4.17
N GLU A 36 28.42 0.22 4.03
CA GLU A 36 28.86 1.06 5.15
C GLU A 36 27.66 1.63 5.92
N GLU A 37 26.63 2.08 5.21
CA GLU A 37 25.39 2.57 5.79
C GLU A 37 24.62 1.45 6.50
N PHE A 38 24.61 0.26 5.92
CA PHE A 38 24.03 -0.94 6.51
C PHE A 38 24.73 -1.31 7.81
N ILE A 39 26.06 -1.38 7.84
CA ILE A 39 26.85 -1.69 9.04
C ILE A 39 26.66 -0.62 10.14
N LYS A 40 26.49 0.65 9.76
CA LYS A 40 26.21 1.72 10.73
C LYS A 40 24.81 1.61 11.36
N GLY A 41 23.86 1.07 10.61
CA GLY A 41 22.44 1.03 10.97
C GLY A 41 21.90 -0.31 11.47
N TYR A 42 22.53 -1.45 11.16
CA TYR A 42 21.91 -2.78 11.31
C TYR A 42 21.49 -3.13 12.74
N ARG A 43 22.19 -2.61 13.75
CA ARG A 43 21.83 -2.86 15.18
C ARG A 43 20.67 -2.01 15.67
N LYS A 44 20.30 -0.95 14.95
CA LYS A 44 19.24 0.00 15.35
C LYS A 44 17.90 -0.32 14.69
N ALA A 45 17.88 -1.22 13.71
CA ALA A 45 16.70 -1.59 12.94
C ALA A 45 16.43 -3.09 13.02
N GLN A 46 15.19 -3.48 12.72
CA GLN A 46 14.86 -4.89 12.55
C GLN A 46 15.34 -5.35 11.18
N LEU A 47 16.30 -6.27 11.16
CA LEU A 47 16.74 -6.93 9.94
C LEU A 47 15.74 -8.02 9.57
N ILE A 48 15.16 -7.93 8.37
CA ILE A 48 14.22 -8.93 7.84
C ILE A 48 14.86 -9.60 6.64
N ASP A 49 14.94 -10.92 6.68
CA ASP A 49 15.42 -11.74 5.58
C ASP A 49 14.22 -12.31 4.81
N VAL A 50 14.15 -12.03 3.52
CA VAL A 50 13.00 -12.39 2.66
C VAL A 50 13.21 -13.68 1.86
N ARG A 51 14.33 -14.38 2.08
CA ARG A 51 14.64 -15.68 1.47
C ARG A 51 13.72 -16.79 2.00
N GLU A 52 13.70 -17.93 1.33
CA GLU A 52 12.94 -19.09 1.79
C GLU A 52 13.58 -19.72 3.05
N PRO A 53 12.80 -20.42 3.90
CA PRO A 53 13.27 -20.86 5.22
C PRO A 53 14.50 -21.78 5.17
N ASN A 54 14.58 -22.68 4.17
CA ASN A 54 15.70 -23.59 3.98
C ASN A 54 17.03 -22.87 3.69
N GLU A 55 16.99 -21.76 2.95
CA GLU A 55 18.17 -20.92 2.68
C GLU A 55 18.60 -20.13 3.92
N PHE A 56 17.63 -19.73 4.75
CA PHE A 56 17.88 -19.00 5.99
C PHE A 56 18.53 -19.90 7.06
N GLU A 57 18.10 -21.16 7.16
CA GLU A 57 18.66 -22.16 8.07
C GLU A 57 20.11 -22.52 7.73
N GLY A 58 20.47 -22.53 6.45
CA GLY A 58 21.84 -22.79 5.98
C GLY A 58 22.85 -21.67 6.31
N GLY A 59 22.38 -20.52 6.78
CA GLY A 59 23.23 -19.39 7.19
C GLY A 59 22.54 -18.05 6.99
N HIS A 60 22.57 -17.22 8.04
CA HIS A 60 21.98 -15.89 8.02
C HIS A 60 22.70 -14.92 8.97
N ILE A 61 22.43 -13.63 8.79
CA ILE A 61 22.95 -12.58 9.65
C ILE A 61 22.31 -12.70 11.04
N LEU A 62 23.14 -12.77 12.08
CA LEU A 62 22.66 -12.88 13.46
C LEU A 62 21.71 -11.74 13.83
N GLY A 63 20.56 -12.09 14.39
CA GLY A 63 19.51 -11.13 14.75
C GLY A 63 18.52 -10.79 13.63
N ALA A 64 18.73 -11.31 12.41
CA ALA A 64 17.73 -11.21 11.35
C ALA A 64 16.48 -12.06 11.67
N ARG A 65 15.31 -11.59 11.26
CA ARG A 65 14.07 -12.39 11.27
C ARG A 65 13.72 -12.83 9.85
N ASN A 66 13.48 -14.11 9.65
CA ASN A 66 13.01 -14.62 8.37
C ASN A 66 11.52 -14.28 8.16
N THR A 67 11.17 -13.73 7.00
CA THR A 67 9.79 -13.51 6.55
C THR A 67 9.76 -13.74 5.04
N PRO A 68 9.47 -14.98 4.60
CA PRO A 68 9.61 -15.36 3.20
C PRO A 68 8.77 -14.49 2.26
N LEU A 69 9.33 -14.15 1.10
CA LEU A 69 8.66 -13.34 0.10
C LEU A 69 7.35 -14.01 -0.38
N SER A 70 7.33 -15.34 -0.42
CA SER A 70 6.14 -16.14 -0.69
C SER A 70 4.96 -15.80 0.24
N GLN A 71 5.22 -15.61 1.54
CA GLN A 71 4.20 -15.22 2.52
C GLN A 71 3.83 -13.73 2.44
N LEU A 72 4.78 -12.84 2.15
CA LEU A 72 4.52 -11.41 2.01
C LEU A 72 3.55 -11.10 0.86
N LYS A 73 3.68 -11.81 -0.27
CA LYS A 73 2.77 -11.69 -1.41
C LYS A 73 1.31 -12.01 -1.03
N GLN A 74 1.10 -13.01 -0.18
CA GLN A 74 -0.23 -13.40 0.28
C GLN A 74 -0.87 -12.29 1.15
N ARG A 75 -0.09 -11.62 1.99
CA ARG A 75 -0.59 -10.55 2.89
C ARG A 75 -0.95 -9.25 2.15
N LYS A 76 -0.25 -8.92 1.05
CA LYS A 76 -0.49 -7.68 0.28
C LYS A 76 -1.91 -7.58 -0.29
N LYS A 77 -2.58 -8.71 -0.52
CA LYS A 77 -3.95 -8.78 -1.05
C LYS A 77 -4.99 -8.06 -0.18
N MET A 78 -4.69 -7.83 1.11
CA MET A 78 -5.61 -7.21 2.08
C MET A 78 -5.72 -5.68 1.99
N LYS A 79 -4.88 -4.98 1.20
CA LYS A 79 -4.84 -3.50 1.19
C LYS A 79 -5.93 -2.83 0.33
N TYR A 80 -6.64 -3.59 -0.51
CA TYR A 80 -7.65 -3.05 -1.44
C TYR A 80 -8.99 -2.69 -0.78
N VAL A 81 -9.12 -2.69 0.55
CA VAL A 81 -10.38 -2.40 1.25
C VAL A 81 -10.87 -0.97 0.97
N LEU A 82 -9.99 0.03 1.06
CA LEU A 82 -10.36 1.43 0.78
C LEU A 82 -10.68 1.68 -0.71
N THR A 83 -9.92 1.05 -1.60
CA THR A 83 -10.14 1.17 -3.05
C THR A 83 -11.44 0.48 -3.47
N SER A 84 -11.72 -0.70 -2.91
CA SER A 84 -12.97 -1.43 -3.16
C SER A 84 -14.17 -0.72 -2.54
N LEU A 85 -14.02 -0.09 -1.38
CA LEU A 85 -15.06 0.72 -0.76
C LEU A 85 -15.37 1.97 -1.60
N PHE A 86 -14.36 2.68 -2.09
CA PHE A 86 -14.56 3.82 -2.99
C PHE A 86 -15.27 3.41 -4.28
N ILE A 87 -14.83 2.32 -4.93
CA ILE A 87 -15.49 1.80 -6.14
C ILE A 87 -16.94 1.39 -5.84
N SER A 88 -17.20 0.78 -4.69
CA SER A 88 -18.54 0.39 -4.27
C SER A 88 -19.44 1.61 -4.03
N ILE A 89 -18.94 2.65 -3.36
CA ILE A 89 -19.67 3.91 -3.13
C ILE A 89 -19.96 4.62 -4.45
N VAL A 90 -18.98 4.75 -5.34
CA VAL A 90 -19.17 5.35 -6.66
C VAL A 90 -20.21 4.56 -7.47
N LYS A 91 -20.16 3.23 -7.42
CA LYS A 91 -21.14 2.38 -8.08
C LYS A 91 -22.56 2.57 -7.52
N ILE A 92 -22.71 2.67 -6.20
CA ILE A 92 -24.00 2.96 -5.55
C ILE A 92 -24.56 4.32 -5.99
N ILE A 93 -23.71 5.35 -6.03
CA ILE A 93 -24.11 6.70 -6.45
C ILE A 93 -24.55 6.73 -7.91
N LEU A 94 -23.81 6.05 -8.80
CA LEU A 94 -24.15 5.94 -10.22
C LEU A 94 -25.45 5.16 -10.45
N GLU A 95 -25.71 4.12 -9.66
CA GLU A 95 -26.96 3.36 -9.74
C GLU A 95 -28.16 4.15 -9.18
N ALA A 96 -27.94 4.97 -8.14
CA ALA A 96 -28.96 5.86 -7.57
C ALA A 96 -29.35 6.98 -8.53
N GLU A 97 -28.44 7.47 -9.38
CA GLU A 97 -28.73 8.48 -10.40
C GLU A 97 -29.54 7.93 -11.59
N LYS A 98 -29.41 6.62 -11.89
CA LYS A 98 -30.16 5.96 -12.97
C LYS A 98 -31.63 5.69 -12.66
N GLN A 99 -32.04 5.84 -11.40
CA GLN A 99 -33.45 5.69 -11.03
C GLN A 99 -34.27 6.83 -11.65
N PRO A 100 -35.40 6.54 -12.31
CA PRO A 100 -36.24 7.58 -12.90
C PRO A 100 -36.70 8.53 -11.79
N LYS A 101 -36.42 9.83 -11.97
CA LYS A 101 -36.98 10.86 -11.12
C LYS A 101 -38.50 10.85 -11.33
N LEU A 102 -39.24 10.48 -10.29
CA LEU A 102 -40.69 10.72 -10.20
C LEU A 102 -40.97 12.23 -10.31
#